data_AF-A0A2P2LEW0-F1
#
_entry.id   AF-A0A2P2LEW0-F1
#
_cell.length_a   1.000
_cell.length_b   1.000
_cell.length_c   1.000
_cell.angle_alpha   90.00
_cell.angle_beta   90.00
_cell.angle_gamma   90.00
#
_symmetry.space_group_name_H-M   'P 1'
#
loop_
_entity.id
_entity.type
_entity.pdbx_description
1 polymer ?
#
loop_
_entity_poly.entity_id
_entity_poly.type
_entity_poly.pdbx_seq_one_letter_code
_entity_poly.pdbx_strand_id
1 'polypeptide(L)'
;MMIVQMDKMSAPSSRERAQRLYEKNVELENKRRKSNQARIPSDPNAWQQMRENYEAIILEDHGFSEQHNIEYALWQLHYRRIEELRAHFSAALASTGPNAPQGAKVPLRPDRVTKIRLQFKTFLSEASGFYHDLILKIRAKYGLPLGYFSEDSDNRVVMEKDGKKSADIKKGLVSCHRCLIYLGDLARYKGLYGEGDSKTRDYVAASSYYLQAASLWPSSGNPHHQVGP
;
A
#
# COMPACT_ATOMS: atom_id res chain seq x y z
N MET A 1 -19.97 -52.84 14.70
CA MET A 1 -18.91 -52.20 13.90
C MET A 1 -19.22 -50.71 13.87
N MET A 2 -18.49 -49.89 14.62
CA MET A 2 -18.71 -48.44 14.65
C MET A 2 -18.12 -47.83 13.37
N ILE A 3 -18.97 -47.21 12.56
CA ILE A 3 -18.52 -46.38 11.45
C ILE A 3 -18.11 -45.05 12.09
N VAL A 4 -16.80 -44.84 12.21
CA VAL A 4 -16.23 -43.53 12.55
C VAL A 4 -16.58 -42.60 11.40
N GLN A 5 -17.57 -41.75 11.62
CA GLN A 5 -17.93 -40.67 10.72
C GLN A 5 -16.74 -39.69 10.72
N MET A 6 -15.85 -39.82 9.74
CA MET A 6 -14.77 -38.85 9.52
C MET A 6 -15.43 -37.49 9.32
N ASP A 7 -15.14 -36.58 10.26
CA ASP A 7 -15.53 -35.19 10.21
C ASP A 7 -15.15 -34.62 8.84
N LYS A 8 -16.15 -34.30 8.02
CA LYS A 8 -15.95 -33.48 6.83
C LYS A 8 -15.54 -32.11 7.37
N MET A 9 -14.23 -31.85 7.44
CA MET A 9 -13.71 -30.52 7.74
C MET A 9 -14.30 -29.54 6.71
N SER A 10 -15.34 -28.81 7.13
CA SER A 10 -15.91 -27.72 6.35
C SER A 10 -14.81 -26.73 5.99
N ALA A 11 -14.84 -26.21 4.77
CA ALA A 11 -13.92 -25.15 4.39
C ALA A 11 -14.09 -23.97 5.38
N PRO A 12 -12.98 -23.40 5.90
CA PRO A 12 -13.06 -22.32 6.88
C PRO A 12 -13.81 -21.13 6.29
N SER A 13 -14.59 -20.44 7.10
CA SER A 13 -15.32 -19.24 6.67
C SER A 13 -14.36 -18.13 6.21
N SER A 14 -14.86 -17.18 5.42
CA SER A 14 -14.07 -16.02 4.96
C SER A 14 -13.41 -15.27 6.13
N ARG A 15 -14.17 -15.05 7.20
CA ARG A 15 -13.70 -14.41 8.43
C ARG A 15 -12.62 -15.22 9.16
N GLU A 16 -12.74 -16.55 9.22
CA GLU A 16 -11.70 -17.41 9.80
C GLU A 16 -10.41 -17.41 8.98
N ARG A 17 -10.52 -17.37 7.65
CA ARG A 17 -9.33 -17.22 6.77
C ARG A 17 -8.64 -15.89 7.01
N ALA A 18 -9.40 -14.79 7.08
CA ALA A 18 -8.87 -13.46 7.38
C ALA A 18 -8.18 -13.41 8.75
N GLN A 19 -8.80 -14.01 9.79
CA GLN A 19 -8.21 -14.10 11.13
C GLN A 19 -6.87 -14.84 11.14
N ARG A 20 -6.79 -16.01 10.48
CA ARG A 20 -5.53 -16.79 10.40
C ARG A 20 -4.41 -16.00 9.70
N LEU A 21 -4.73 -15.30 8.62
CA LEU A 21 -3.77 -14.44 7.92
C LEU A 21 -3.31 -13.27 8.80
N TYR A 22 -4.22 -12.70 9.58
CA TYR A 22 -3.91 -11.62 10.52
C TYR A 22 -2.98 -12.09 11.64
N GLU A 23 -3.27 -13.23 12.26
CA GLU A 23 -2.41 -13.87 13.27
C GLU A 23 -1.02 -14.16 12.72
N LYS A 24 -0.94 -14.70 11.49
CA LYS A 24 0.33 -14.92 10.80
C LYS A 24 1.13 -13.63 10.62
N ASN A 25 0.48 -12.51 10.31
CA ASN A 25 1.14 -11.20 10.23
C ASN A 25 1.66 -10.71 11.58
N VAL A 26 0.87 -10.86 12.64
CA VAL A 26 1.31 -10.52 14.00
C VAL A 26 2.54 -11.35 14.41
N GLU A 27 2.57 -12.64 14.07
CA GLU A 27 3.73 -13.50 14.29
C GLU A 27 4.96 -13.05 13.51
N LEU A 28 4.81 -12.72 12.22
CA LEU A 28 5.90 -12.23 11.37
C LEU A 28 6.48 -10.92 11.90
N GLU A 29 5.63 -9.98 12.33
CA GLU A 29 6.08 -8.72 12.95
C GLU A 29 6.82 -8.97 14.26
N ASN A 30 6.32 -9.88 15.11
CA ASN A 30 6.97 -10.25 16.36
C ASN A 30 8.32 -10.92 16.13
N LYS A 31 8.43 -11.83 15.16
CA LYS A 31 9.69 -12.47 14.77
C LYS A 31 10.69 -11.42 14.28
N ARG A 32 10.26 -10.52 13.38
CA ARG A 32 11.10 -9.43 12.88
C ARG A 32 11.58 -8.50 14.00
N ARG A 33 10.72 -8.15 14.95
CA ARG A 33 11.07 -7.32 16.12
C ARG A 33 12.12 -8.01 17.00
N LYS A 34 11.95 -9.30 17.28
CA LYS A 34 12.92 -10.10 18.06
C LYS A 34 14.26 -10.20 17.35
N SER A 35 14.28 -10.48 16.03
CA SER A 35 15.52 -10.51 15.24
C SER A 35 16.25 -9.17 15.26
N ASN A 36 15.52 -8.06 15.12
CA ASN A 36 16.10 -6.71 15.22
C ASN A 36 16.70 -6.44 16.61
N GLN A 37 16.02 -6.84 17.69
CA GLN A 37 16.54 -6.71 19.06
C GLN A 37 17.79 -7.56 19.30
N ALA A 38 17.80 -8.78 18.77
CA ALA A 38 18.94 -9.70 18.85
C ALA A 38 20.08 -9.34 17.89
N ARG A 39 19.89 -8.36 16.99
CA ARG A 39 20.82 -8.00 15.90
C ARG A 39 21.15 -9.20 14.98
N ILE A 40 20.19 -10.09 14.79
CA ILE A 40 20.28 -11.26 13.91
C ILE A 40 19.56 -10.93 12.59
N PRO A 41 20.06 -11.39 11.44
CA PRO A 41 19.32 -11.27 10.18
C PRO A 41 17.90 -11.85 10.30
N SER A 42 16.90 -11.05 9.93
CA SER A 42 15.51 -11.50 9.83
C SER A 42 15.29 -12.26 8.52
N ASP A 43 14.22 -13.06 8.44
CA ASP A 43 13.77 -13.68 7.20
C ASP A 43 13.61 -12.61 6.10
N PRO A 44 14.33 -12.72 4.97
CA PRO A 44 14.27 -11.74 3.87
C PRO A 44 12.88 -11.67 3.23
N ASN A 45 12.09 -12.75 3.32
CA ASN A 45 10.76 -12.84 2.71
C ASN A 45 9.64 -12.36 3.65
N ALA A 46 9.92 -12.08 4.92
CA ALA A 46 8.90 -11.71 5.90
C ALA A 46 8.12 -10.47 5.47
N TRP A 47 8.79 -9.47 4.87
CA TRP A 47 8.12 -8.25 4.39
C TRP A 47 7.12 -8.56 3.27
N GLN A 48 7.53 -9.38 2.30
CA GLN A 48 6.68 -9.76 1.17
C GLN A 48 5.48 -10.58 1.64
N GLN A 49 5.71 -11.56 2.53
CA GLN A 49 4.63 -12.36 3.12
C GLN A 49 3.63 -11.50 3.89
N MET A 50 4.09 -10.50 4.66
CA MET A 50 3.19 -9.61 5.39
C MET A 50 2.30 -8.80 4.44
N ARG A 51 2.88 -8.29 3.34
CA ARG A 51 2.17 -7.54 2.30
C ARG A 51 1.10 -8.40 1.62
N GLU A 52 1.45 -9.63 1.22
CA GLU A 52 0.53 -10.58 0.58
C GLU A 52 -0.60 -11.01 1.51
N ASN A 53 -0.31 -11.26 2.78
CA ASN A 53 -1.35 -11.60 3.77
C ASN A 53 -2.33 -10.42 3.98
N TYR A 54 -1.84 -9.18 4.06
CA TYR A 54 -2.72 -8.01 4.18
C TYR A 54 -3.59 -7.82 2.93
N GLU A 55 -3.00 -7.97 1.74
CA GLU A 55 -3.75 -7.95 0.47
C GLU A 55 -4.86 -9.01 0.48
N ALA A 56 -4.52 -10.26 0.84
CA ALA A 56 -5.48 -11.35 0.91
C ALA A 56 -6.61 -11.05 1.90
N ILE A 57 -6.32 -10.46 3.07
CA ILE A 57 -7.35 -10.08 4.05
C ILE A 57 -8.31 -9.03 3.46
N ILE A 58 -7.80 -7.99 2.81
CA ILE A 58 -8.62 -6.94 2.16
C ILE A 58 -9.56 -7.56 1.12
N LEU A 59 -9.04 -8.50 0.33
CA LEU A 59 -9.77 -9.19 -0.72
C LEU A 59 -10.61 -10.37 -0.24
N GLU A 60 -10.53 -10.74 1.04
CA GLU A 60 -11.28 -11.85 1.65
C GLU A 60 -12.50 -11.28 2.38
N ASP A 61 -12.30 -10.51 3.45
CA ASP A 61 -13.37 -9.99 4.31
C ASP A 61 -13.16 -8.50 4.61
N HIS A 62 -14.00 -7.65 3.99
CA HIS A 62 -13.94 -6.20 4.21
C HIS A 62 -14.37 -5.80 5.62
N GLY A 63 -15.34 -6.48 6.23
CA GLY A 63 -15.77 -6.14 7.59
C GLY A 63 -14.64 -6.35 8.59
N PHE A 64 -13.91 -7.45 8.43
CA PHE A 64 -12.68 -7.72 9.16
C PHE A 64 -11.59 -6.69 8.84
N SER A 65 -11.39 -6.38 7.56
CA SER A 65 -10.40 -5.39 7.09
C SER A 65 -10.60 -4.03 7.77
N GLU A 66 -11.83 -3.52 7.82
CA GLU A 66 -12.14 -2.26 8.50
C GLU A 66 -11.94 -2.36 10.00
N GLN A 67 -12.44 -3.42 10.64
CA GLN A 67 -12.34 -3.61 12.08
C GLN A 67 -10.88 -3.60 12.56
N HIS A 68 -9.97 -4.19 11.77
CA HIS A 68 -8.55 -4.30 12.10
C HIS A 68 -7.66 -3.24 11.40
N ASN A 69 -8.26 -2.29 10.69
CA ASN A 69 -7.56 -1.24 9.94
C ASN A 69 -6.46 -1.80 9.00
N ILE A 70 -6.78 -2.88 8.29
CA ILE A 70 -5.77 -3.66 7.53
C ILE A 70 -5.13 -2.84 6.41
N GLU A 71 -5.90 -2.02 5.71
CA GLU A 71 -5.37 -1.13 4.65
C GLU A 71 -4.38 -0.11 5.21
N TYR A 72 -4.65 0.41 6.40
CA TYR A 72 -3.72 1.31 7.09
C TYR A 72 -2.47 0.55 7.56
N ALA A 73 -2.62 -0.66 8.11
CA ALA A 73 -1.49 -1.49 8.51
C ALA A 73 -0.57 -1.86 7.32
N LEU A 74 -1.18 -2.16 6.16
CA LEU A 74 -0.49 -2.38 4.88
C LEU A 74 0.26 -1.12 4.42
N TRP A 75 -0.35 0.05 4.53
CA TRP A 75 0.34 1.31 4.26
C TRP A 75 1.51 1.55 5.21
N GLN A 76 1.32 1.34 6.52
CA GLN A 76 2.39 1.45 7.52
C GLN A 76 3.55 0.48 7.26
N LEU A 77 3.29 -0.70 6.72
CA LEU A 77 4.33 -1.64 6.29
C LEU A 77 5.18 -1.07 5.13
N HIS A 78 4.54 -0.43 4.15
CA HIS A 78 5.25 0.25 3.05
C HIS A 78 5.97 1.50 3.55
N TYR A 79 5.30 2.34 4.33
CA TYR A 79 5.84 3.59 4.88
C TYR A 79 7.09 3.36 5.73
N ARG A 80 7.08 2.35 6.62
CA ARG A 80 8.29 1.97 7.38
C ARG A 80 9.46 1.64 6.45
N ARG A 81 9.21 0.94 5.34
CA ARG A 81 10.25 0.60 4.36
C ARG A 81 10.76 1.83 3.60
N ILE A 82 9.87 2.78 3.30
CA ILE A 82 10.24 4.10 2.76
C ILE A 82 11.19 4.80 3.73
N GLU A 83 10.82 4.93 5.00
CA GLU A 83 11.64 5.62 6.01
C GLU A 83 13.01 4.93 6.22
N GLU A 84 13.06 3.60 6.21
CA GLU A 84 14.34 2.85 6.24
C GLU A 84 15.25 3.23 5.05
N LEU A 85 14.70 3.27 3.83
CA LEU A 85 15.46 3.64 2.62
C LEU A 85 15.89 5.12 2.66
N ARG A 86 15.04 6.02 3.18
CA ARG A 86 15.37 7.43 3.39
C ARG A 86 16.51 7.61 4.37
N ALA A 87 16.51 6.87 5.47
CA ALA A 87 17.58 6.89 6.46
C ALA A 87 18.90 6.40 5.85
N HIS A 88 18.88 5.29 5.10
CA HIS A 88 20.06 4.79 4.40
C HIS A 88 20.61 5.77 3.36
N PHE A 89 19.72 6.41 2.59
CA PHE A 89 20.11 7.40 1.60
C PHE A 89 20.76 8.63 2.27
N SER A 90 20.16 9.14 3.35
CA SER A 90 20.67 10.29 4.12
C SER A 90 22.03 9.98 4.75
N ALA A 91 22.20 8.79 5.33
CA ALA A 91 23.48 8.34 5.90
C ALA A 91 24.57 8.20 4.83
N ALA A 92 24.21 7.69 3.64
CA ALA A 92 25.15 7.59 2.52
C ALA A 92 25.60 8.98 2.05
N LEU A 93 24.69 9.96 1.94
CA LEU A 93 25.03 11.34 1.59
C LEU A 93 25.94 12.00 2.65
N ALA A 94 25.64 11.82 3.94
CA ALA A 94 26.47 12.35 5.02
C ALA A 94 27.91 11.80 4.97
N SER A 95 28.08 10.53 4.59
CA SER A 95 29.40 9.89 4.43
C SER A 95 30.21 10.39 3.24
N THR A 96 29.60 11.14 2.32
CA THR A 96 30.24 11.73 1.13
C THR A 96 30.59 13.22 1.29
N GLY A 97 30.23 13.86 2.42
CA GLY A 97 30.54 15.27 2.68
C GLY A 97 32.01 15.54 3.05
N PRO A 98 32.46 16.82 3.00
CA PRO A 98 33.85 17.22 3.25
C PRO A 98 34.39 16.90 4.66
N ASN A 99 33.50 16.61 5.63
CA ASN A 99 33.86 16.23 7.01
C ASN A 99 33.93 14.70 7.23
N ALA A 100 33.99 13.88 6.18
CA ALA A 100 34.10 12.43 6.32
C ALA A 100 35.46 12.03 6.92
N PRO A 101 35.53 11.06 7.85
CA PRO A 101 36.79 10.63 8.45
C PRO A 101 37.75 10.15 7.36
N GLN A 102 38.86 10.87 7.23
CA GLN A 102 39.93 10.63 6.26
C GLN A 102 40.74 9.40 6.70
N GLY A 103 40.19 8.21 6.47
CA GLY A 103 40.80 6.99 6.96
C GLY A 103 40.46 5.75 6.13
N ALA A 104 40.43 5.86 4.81
CA ALA A 104 40.65 4.75 3.89
C ALA A 104 40.56 5.25 2.44
N LYS A 105 41.68 5.23 1.72
CA LYS A 105 41.72 5.34 0.26
C LYS A 105 41.00 4.13 -0.34
N VAL A 106 39.72 4.29 -0.67
CA VAL A 106 38.97 3.33 -1.51
C VAL A 106 38.13 4.14 -2.50
N PRO A 107 38.42 4.10 -3.82
CA PRO A 107 37.70 4.87 -4.84
C PRO A 107 36.22 4.49 -5.13
N LEU A 108 35.50 3.79 -4.24
CA LEU A 108 34.17 3.18 -4.52
C LEU A 108 32.93 4.03 -4.12
N ARG A 109 33.06 5.32 -3.80
CA ARG A 109 32.04 6.05 -3.02
C ARG A 109 30.80 6.61 -3.77
N PRO A 110 30.87 7.07 -5.04
CA PRO A 110 29.67 7.54 -5.77
C PRO A 110 28.67 6.42 -6.08
N ASP A 111 29.17 5.20 -6.30
CA ASP A 111 28.38 4.03 -6.67
C ASP A 111 27.36 3.64 -5.57
N ARG A 112 27.73 3.79 -4.30
CA ARG A 112 26.85 3.45 -3.17
C ARG A 112 25.60 4.34 -3.11
N VAL A 113 25.74 5.65 -3.33
CA VAL A 113 24.61 6.59 -3.32
C VAL A 113 23.68 6.31 -4.50
N THR A 114 24.25 6.07 -5.69
CA THR A 114 23.50 5.69 -6.89
C THR A 114 22.76 4.38 -6.70
N LYS A 115 23.39 3.37 -6.10
CA LYS A 115 22.77 2.07 -5.80
C LYS A 115 21.60 2.19 -4.83
N ILE A 116 21.75 2.95 -3.73
CA ILE A 116 20.66 3.16 -2.77
C ILE A 116 19.51 3.95 -3.43
N ARG A 117 19.83 4.97 -4.25
CA ARG A 117 18.83 5.72 -5.02
C ARG A 117 18.05 4.81 -5.96
N LEU A 118 18.75 3.93 -6.69
CA LEU A 118 18.12 2.96 -7.59
C LEU A 118 17.21 2.00 -6.81
N GLN A 119 17.70 1.41 -5.72
CA GLN A 119 16.89 0.54 -4.86
C GLN A 119 15.62 1.24 -4.36
N PHE A 120 15.73 2.51 -3.97
CA PHE A 120 14.59 3.28 -3.52
C PHE A 120 13.58 3.55 -4.64
N LYS A 121 14.05 3.96 -5.83
CA LYS A 121 13.19 4.15 -7.01
C LYS A 121 12.50 2.85 -7.42
N THR A 122 13.21 1.72 -7.42
CA THR A 122 12.64 0.41 -7.71
C THR A 122 11.54 0.06 -6.71
N PHE A 123 11.80 0.19 -5.41
CA PHE A 123 10.80 -0.07 -4.38
C PHE A 123 9.54 0.80 -4.54
N LEU A 124 9.70 2.10 -4.78
CA LEU A 124 8.55 3.00 -5.00
C LEU A 124 7.74 2.61 -6.23
N SER A 125 8.39 2.14 -7.30
CA SER A 125 7.73 1.65 -8.51
C SER A 125 6.99 0.34 -8.30
N GLU A 126 7.60 -0.63 -7.61
CA GLU A 126 6.95 -1.90 -7.22
C GLU A 126 5.75 -1.67 -6.30
N ALA A 127 5.90 -0.78 -5.31
CA ALA A 127 4.81 -0.37 -4.43
C ALA A 127 3.69 0.36 -5.21
N SER A 128 4.02 1.16 -6.23
CA SER A 128 2.98 1.77 -7.07
C SER A 128 2.23 0.72 -7.89
N GLY A 129 2.96 -0.23 -8.50
CA GLY A 129 2.36 -1.34 -9.24
C GLY A 129 1.41 -2.18 -8.38
N PHE A 130 1.79 -2.41 -7.13
CA PHE A 130 0.96 -3.08 -6.14
C PHE A 130 -0.40 -2.43 -5.93
N TYR A 131 -0.43 -1.13 -5.63
CA TYR A 131 -1.69 -0.45 -5.32
C TYR A 131 -2.57 -0.31 -6.57
N HIS A 132 -1.99 -0.18 -7.76
CA HIS A 132 -2.76 -0.28 -9.00
C HIS A 132 -3.42 -1.66 -9.17
N ASP A 133 -2.65 -2.73 -8.97
CA ASP A 133 -3.16 -4.11 -9.05
C ASP A 133 -4.22 -4.39 -7.98
N LEU A 134 -4.01 -3.91 -6.75
CA LEU A 134 -4.99 -3.99 -5.67
C LEU A 134 -6.29 -3.25 -6.02
N ILE A 135 -6.22 -2.06 -6.62
CA ILE A 135 -7.41 -1.35 -7.13
C ILE A 135 -8.14 -2.21 -8.16
N LEU A 136 -7.45 -2.84 -9.10
CA LEU A 136 -8.09 -3.71 -10.10
C LEU A 136 -8.80 -4.90 -9.44
N LYS A 137 -8.15 -5.55 -8.47
CA LYS A 137 -8.72 -6.67 -7.72
C LYS A 137 -9.95 -6.26 -6.90
N ILE A 138 -9.88 -5.12 -6.22
CA ILE A 138 -11.02 -4.53 -5.49
C ILE A 138 -12.17 -4.23 -6.45
N ARG A 139 -11.90 -3.57 -7.58
CA ARG A 139 -12.91 -3.24 -8.58
C ARG A 139 -13.61 -4.48 -9.11
N ALA A 140 -12.84 -5.53 -9.45
CA ALA A 140 -13.39 -6.80 -9.89
C ALA A 140 -14.26 -7.47 -8.80
N LYS A 141 -13.83 -7.46 -7.53
CA LYS A 141 -14.57 -8.04 -6.41
C LYS A 141 -15.91 -7.34 -6.16
N TYR A 142 -15.95 -6.02 -6.29
CA TYR A 142 -17.13 -5.19 -5.97
C TYR A 142 -17.93 -4.75 -7.20
N GLY A 143 -17.59 -5.22 -8.40
CA GLY A 143 -18.31 -4.88 -9.64
C GLY A 143 -18.17 -3.42 -10.05
N LEU A 144 -17.08 -2.77 -9.68
CA LEU A 144 -16.82 -1.37 -10.03
C LEU A 144 -16.29 -1.25 -11.47
N PRO A 145 -16.62 -0.16 -12.19
CA PRO A 145 -16.12 0.06 -13.53
C PRO A 145 -14.59 0.20 -13.54
N LEU A 146 -13.96 -0.36 -14.58
CA LEU A 146 -12.50 -0.27 -14.81
C LEU A 146 -12.05 1.11 -15.32
N GLY A 147 -12.98 1.96 -15.75
CA GLY A 147 -12.72 3.31 -16.24
C GLY A 147 -12.40 4.32 -15.14
N TYR A 148 -12.29 5.59 -15.54
CA TYR A 148 -12.26 6.71 -14.59
C TYR A 148 -13.56 6.71 -13.77
N PHE A 149 -13.45 6.99 -12.48
CA PHE A 149 -14.61 7.23 -11.63
C PHE A 149 -15.22 8.56 -12.07
N SER A 150 -16.17 8.51 -13.02
CA SER A 150 -16.89 9.68 -13.52
C SER A 150 -17.82 10.21 -12.43
N GLU A 151 -17.96 11.54 -12.34
CA GLU A 151 -18.96 12.21 -11.47
C GLU A 151 -20.40 11.71 -11.74
N ASP A 152 -20.66 11.19 -12.94
CA ASP A 152 -21.92 10.54 -13.31
C ASP A 152 -22.15 9.18 -12.62
N SER A 153 -21.20 8.68 -11.83
CA SER A 153 -21.46 7.48 -11.02
C SER A 153 -22.54 7.71 -9.97
N ASP A 154 -22.73 8.95 -9.50
CA ASP A 154 -23.88 9.29 -8.64
C ASP A 154 -25.21 9.15 -9.41
N ASN A 155 -25.23 9.45 -10.71
CA ASN A 155 -26.42 9.27 -11.56
C ASN A 155 -26.65 7.81 -12.00
N ARG A 156 -25.62 6.96 -12.01
CA ARG A 156 -25.77 5.50 -12.25
C ARG A 156 -26.13 4.70 -11.00
N VAL A 157 -25.99 5.28 -9.81
CA VAL A 157 -26.49 4.69 -8.56
C VAL A 157 -28.02 4.79 -8.46
N VAL A 158 -28.66 5.57 -9.34
CA VAL A 158 -30.10 5.55 -9.56
C VAL A 158 -30.42 4.42 -10.55
N MET A 159 -30.90 3.30 -10.01
CA MET A 159 -31.53 2.13 -10.66
C MET A 159 -30.80 0.83 -10.33
N GLU A 160 -30.78 0.41 -9.06
CA GLU A 160 -30.89 -1.03 -8.77
C GLU A 160 -31.48 -1.24 -7.37
N LYS A 161 -32.60 -1.96 -7.32
CA LYS A 161 -33.50 -2.19 -6.18
C LYS A 161 -32.90 -2.99 -5.01
N ASP A 162 -31.57 -3.12 -4.92
CA ASP A 162 -30.86 -4.01 -4.00
C ASP A 162 -29.90 -3.23 -3.07
N GLY A 163 -30.36 -2.94 -1.84
CA GLY A 163 -29.55 -2.23 -0.84
C GLY A 163 -28.22 -2.91 -0.48
N LYS A 164 -28.12 -4.25 -0.66
CA LYS A 164 -26.88 -5.01 -0.46
C LYS A 164 -25.83 -4.70 -1.53
N LYS A 165 -26.23 -4.55 -2.79
CA LYS A 165 -25.32 -4.16 -3.89
C LYS A 165 -24.77 -2.75 -3.69
N SER A 166 -25.61 -1.81 -3.25
CA SER A 166 -25.17 -0.44 -2.93
C SER A 166 -24.12 -0.41 -1.80
N ALA A 167 -24.29 -1.22 -0.75
CA ALA A 167 -23.32 -1.30 0.34
C ALA A 167 -21.97 -1.88 -0.12
N ASP A 168 -21.97 -2.93 -0.96
CA ASP A 168 -20.75 -3.54 -1.47
C ASP A 168 -20.00 -2.62 -2.46
N ILE A 169 -20.72 -1.88 -3.29
CA ILE A 169 -20.11 -0.84 -4.15
C ILE A 169 -19.40 0.22 -3.28
N LYS A 170 -20.05 0.73 -2.23
CA LYS A 170 -19.45 1.73 -1.32
C LYS A 170 -18.17 1.24 -0.66
N LYS A 171 -18.14 -0.03 -0.22
CA LYS A 171 -16.93 -0.67 0.33
C LYS A 171 -15.77 -0.60 -0.65
N GLY A 172 -16.00 -1.03 -1.89
CA GLY A 172 -14.98 -0.98 -2.94
C GLY A 172 -14.50 0.45 -3.23
N LEU A 173 -15.40 1.43 -3.29
CA LEU A 173 -15.04 2.84 -3.53
C LEU A 173 -14.14 3.39 -2.42
N VAL A 174 -14.45 3.10 -1.14
CA VAL A 174 -13.64 3.54 0.01
C VAL A 174 -12.23 2.93 -0.04
N SER A 175 -12.12 1.63 -0.31
CA SER A 175 -10.84 0.95 -0.46
C SER A 175 -10.02 1.50 -1.64
N CYS A 176 -10.67 1.75 -2.79
CA CYS A 176 -10.02 2.39 -3.94
C CYS A 176 -9.56 3.82 -3.62
N HIS A 177 -10.36 4.61 -2.91
CA HIS A 177 -10.01 5.95 -2.45
C HIS A 177 -8.70 5.92 -1.64
N ARG A 178 -8.61 5.06 -0.62
CA ARG A 178 -7.40 4.93 0.20
C ARG A 178 -6.19 4.49 -0.61
N CYS A 179 -6.35 3.53 -1.54
CA CYS A 179 -5.27 3.12 -2.44
C CYS A 179 -4.77 4.29 -3.32
N LEU A 180 -5.66 5.16 -3.81
CA LEU A 180 -5.29 6.35 -4.58
C LEU A 180 -4.54 7.39 -3.74
N ILE A 181 -4.91 7.58 -2.47
CA ILE A 181 -4.12 8.41 -1.55
C ILE A 181 -2.69 7.85 -1.42
N TYR A 182 -2.54 6.55 -1.20
CA TYR A 182 -1.23 5.90 -1.10
C TYR A 182 -0.41 5.98 -2.40
N LEU A 183 -1.06 5.86 -3.56
CA LEU A 183 -0.43 6.10 -4.87
C LEU A 183 0.05 7.54 -5.03
N GLY A 184 -0.74 8.52 -4.58
CA GLY A 184 -0.35 9.92 -4.54
C GLY A 184 0.89 10.15 -3.69
N ASP A 185 0.95 9.53 -2.51
CA ASP A 185 2.11 9.61 -1.63
C ASP A 185 3.35 8.95 -2.24
N LEU A 186 3.21 7.77 -2.84
CA LEU A 186 4.29 7.08 -3.54
C LEU A 186 4.84 7.92 -4.70
N ALA A 187 3.98 8.53 -5.50
CA ALA A 187 4.37 9.43 -6.58
C ALA A 187 5.08 10.69 -6.04
N ARG A 188 4.60 11.26 -4.93
CA ARG A 188 5.27 12.37 -4.24
C ARG A 188 6.67 11.98 -3.77
N TYR A 189 6.83 10.78 -3.20
CA TYR A 189 8.15 10.26 -2.84
C TYR A 189 9.04 10.06 -4.08
N LYS A 190 8.52 9.54 -5.19
CA LYS A 190 9.29 9.45 -6.45
C LYS A 190 9.79 10.82 -6.90
N GLY A 191 8.93 11.85 -6.86
CA GLY A 191 9.30 13.21 -7.19
C GLY A 191 10.38 13.82 -6.28
N LEU A 192 10.43 13.45 -4.99
CA LEU A 192 11.48 13.89 -4.07
C LEU A 192 12.87 13.32 -4.43
N TYR A 193 12.92 12.11 -4.99
CA TYR A 193 14.16 11.40 -5.33
C TYR A 193 14.41 11.28 -6.84
N GLY A 194 13.56 11.91 -7.65
CA GLY A 194 13.66 12.03 -9.10
C GLY A 194 14.68 13.06 -9.53
N GLU A 195 15.08 13.01 -10.80
CA GLU A 195 16.05 13.94 -11.41
C GLU A 195 15.47 14.52 -12.71
N GLY A 196 15.75 15.79 -12.98
CA GLY A 196 15.27 16.49 -14.19
C GLY A 196 13.76 16.37 -14.38
N ASP A 197 13.32 16.09 -15.60
CA ASP A 197 11.91 16.04 -16.00
C ASP A 197 11.09 14.95 -15.30
N SER A 198 11.73 13.90 -14.77
CA SER A 198 11.03 12.84 -14.02
C SER A 198 10.34 13.40 -12.78
N LYS A 199 10.96 14.38 -12.12
CA LYS A 199 10.43 15.04 -10.92
C LYS A 199 9.07 15.68 -11.19
N THR A 200 8.98 16.50 -12.23
CA THR A 200 7.73 17.19 -12.58
C THR A 200 6.63 16.21 -12.93
N ARG A 201 6.95 15.15 -13.71
CA ARG A 201 6.01 14.10 -14.07
C ARG A 201 5.46 13.37 -12.84
N ASP A 202 6.32 13.06 -11.87
CA ASP A 202 5.91 12.36 -10.64
C ASP A 202 5.00 13.23 -9.75
N TYR A 203 5.24 14.54 -9.65
CA TYR A 203 4.34 15.45 -8.91
C TYR A 203 2.99 15.63 -9.62
N VAL A 204 2.99 15.71 -10.96
CA VAL A 204 1.75 15.73 -11.74
C VAL A 204 0.97 14.43 -11.52
N ALA A 205 1.64 13.28 -11.53
CA ALA A 205 1.02 12.00 -11.20
C ALA A 205 0.43 11.99 -9.78
N ALA A 206 1.18 12.48 -8.78
CA ALA A 206 0.69 12.59 -7.41
C ALA A 206 -0.60 13.43 -7.32
N SER A 207 -0.62 14.59 -7.96
CA SER A 207 -1.80 15.45 -8.03
C SER A 207 -2.99 14.74 -8.69
N SER A 208 -2.75 14.01 -9.77
CA SER A 208 -3.80 13.24 -10.47
C SER A 208 -4.41 12.16 -9.57
N TYR A 209 -3.60 11.43 -8.80
CA TYR A 209 -4.10 10.43 -7.85
C TYR A 209 -4.93 11.06 -6.74
N TYR A 210 -4.51 12.19 -6.17
CA TYR A 210 -5.28 12.87 -5.12
C TYR A 210 -6.61 13.42 -5.65
N LEU A 211 -6.64 13.95 -6.87
CA LEU A 211 -7.87 14.39 -7.52
C LEU A 211 -8.85 13.22 -7.74
N GLN A 212 -8.35 12.08 -8.22
CA GLN A 212 -9.15 10.86 -8.36
C GLN A 212 -9.65 10.32 -7.01
N ALA A 213 -8.84 10.43 -5.95
CA ALA A 213 -9.28 10.04 -4.62
C ALA A 213 -10.41 10.97 -4.13
N ALA A 214 -10.26 12.29 -4.32
CA ALA A 214 -11.28 13.26 -3.93
C ALA A 214 -12.61 13.06 -4.67
N SER A 215 -12.57 12.73 -5.96
CA SER A 215 -13.79 12.48 -6.75
C SER A 215 -14.53 11.20 -6.33
N LEU A 216 -13.82 10.22 -5.78
CA LEU A 216 -14.39 8.96 -5.31
C LEU A 216 -15.16 9.06 -4.00
N TRP A 217 -14.71 9.94 -3.11
CA TRP A 217 -15.28 10.07 -1.77
C TRP A 217 -15.24 11.54 -1.31
N PRO A 218 -16.17 12.38 -1.81
CA PRO A 218 -16.19 13.82 -1.51
C PRO A 218 -16.36 14.13 -0.01
N SER A 219 -16.92 13.17 0.74
CA SER A 219 -17.21 13.28 2.17
C SER A 219 -15.98 13.19 3.11
N SER A 220 -14.76 12.94 2.61
CA SER A 220 -13.54 12.97 3.45
C SER A 220 -12.89 14.36 3.57
N GLY A 221 -13.57 15.41 3.09
CA GLY A 221 -13.22 16.80 3.37
C GLY A 221 -12.68 17.54 2.15
N ASN A 222 -13.60 18.04 1.34
CA ASN A 222 -13.59 19.48 1.04
C ASN A 222 -15.01 19.91 0.63
N PRO A 223 -15.68 20.81 1.36
CA PRO A 223 -16.87 21.45 0.86
C PRO A 223 -16.41 22.32 -0.31
N HIS A 224 -16.79 21.90 -1.52
CA HIS A 224 -17.12 22.72 -2.66
C HIS A 224 -16.80 24.23 -2.56
N HIS A 225 -16.09 24.73 -3.58
CA HIS A 225 -16.14 26.10 -4.10
C HIS A 225 -15.45 27.21 -3.29
N GLN A 226 -14.20 27.51 -3.66
CA GLN A 226 -13.76 28.89 -3.91
C GLN A 226 -12.80 28.94 -5.13
N VAL A 227 -13.31 28.57 -6.30
CA VAL A 227 -12.88 29.21 -7.56
C VAL A 227 -14.02 30.15 -7.95
N GLY A 228 -14.03 31.31 -7.30
CA GLY A 228 -14.76 32.50 -7.76
C GLY A 228 -13.91 33.27 -8.79
N PRO A 229 -14.56 34.13 -9.58
CA PRO A 229 -14.27 34.45 -10.99
C PRO A 229 -12.87 34.99 -11.30
#